data_AF-A0A3N5I7X4-F1
#
_entry.id   AF-A0A3N5I7X4-F1
#
_cell.length_a   1.000
_cell.length_b   1.000
_cell.length_c   1.000
_cell.angle_alpha   90.00
_cell.angle_beta   90.00
_cell.angle_gamma   90.00
#
_symmetry.space_group_name_H-M   'P 1'
#
loop_
_entity.id
_entity.type
_entity.pdbx_description
1 polymer ?
#
loop_
_entity_poly.entity_id
_entity_poly.type
_entity_poly.pdbx_seq_one_letter_code
_entity_poly.pdbx_strand_id
1 'polypeptide(L)'
;MLREQGFEVLGLHADLGLTNPAQAARLRELAAFLRIRLEIIPLREAFRKQVKEYLMAEYREARTPNPCVVCNRTIKFDRLFHAAREMGAEHFGTGHYARILPCPWGRGSTIGRGVDPAKDQSYFLHRLDPEVLPHLLFPLGDRTKAEVKTLARELG
;
A
#
# COMPACT_ATOMS: atom_id res chain seq x y z
N MET A 1 12.67 9.15 -2.32
CA MET A 1 12.77 8.04 -1.35
C MET A 1 13.21 6.71 -1.97
N LEU A 2 12.33 5.85 -2.55
CA LEU A 2 12.79 4.54 -3.07
C LEU A 2 13.87 4.66 -4.16
N ARG A 3 13.71 5.61 -5.09
CA ARG A 3 14.75 5.90 -6.09
C ARG A 3 16.08 6.37 -5.48
N GLU A 4 16.03 7.17 -4.41
CA GLU A 4 17.24 7.63 -3.68
C GLU A 4 17.93 6.47 -2.96
N GLN A 5 17.18 5.41 -2.62
CA GLN A 5 17.72 4.17 -2.06
C GLN A 5 18.27 3.22 -3.13
N GLY A 6 18.30 3.63 -4.40
CA GLY A 6 18.88 2.87 -5.51
C GLY A 6 17.92 1.91 -6.21
N PHE A 7 16.62 1.90 -5.87
CA PHE A 7 15.65 1.05 -6.57
C PHE A 7 15.28 1.61 -7.95
N GLU A 8 15.14 0.71 -8.92
CA GLU A 8 14.32 0.95 -10.09
C GLU A 8 12.84 0.88 -9.68
N VAL A 9 12.04 1.88 -10.06
CA VAL A 9 10.66 2.03 -9.55
C VAL A 9 9.64 2.02 -10.68
N LEU A 10 8.72 1.05 -10.59
CA LEU A 10 7.47 1.00 -11.33
C LEU A 10 6.32 1.48 -10.43
N GLY A 11 5.55 2.46 -10.89
CA GLY A 11 4.33 2.90 -10.22
C GLY A 11 3.14 2.03 -10.60
N LEU A 12 2.37 1.59 -9.60
CA LEU A 12 1.11 0.86 -9.83
C LEU A 12 -0.06 1.62 -9.23
N HIS A 13 -1.15 1.72 -9.98
CA HIS A 13 -2.43 2.24 -9.49
C HIS A 13 -3.52 1.19 -9.61
N ALA A 14 -4.13 0.83 -8.49
CA ALA A 14 -5.29 -0.06 -8.48
C ALA A 14 -6.54 0.70 -8.90
N ASP A 15 -7.10 0.38 -10.07
CA ASP A 15 -8.41 0.89 -10.47
C ASP A 15 -9.51 0.10 -9.75
N LEU A 16 -10.00 0.69 -8.66
CA LEU A 16 -11.12 0.17 -7.85
C LEU A 16 -12.49 0.70 -8.35
N GLY A 17 -12.50 1.48 -9.43
CA GLY A 17 -13.67 2.20 -9.91
C GLY A 17 -14.06 3.42 -9.08
N LEU A 18 -13.12 3.94 -8.29
CA LEU A 18 -13.31 5.10 -7.41
C LEU A 18 -12.51 6.33 -7.86
N THR A 19 -11.62 6.15 -8.83
CA THR A 19 -10.75 7.23 -9.31
C THR A 19 -11.51 8.15 -10.26
N ASN A 20 -11.59 9.43 -9.91
CA ASN A 20 -12.20 10.43 -10.78
C ASN A 20 -11.21 10.98 -11.82
N PRO A 21 -11.68 11.70 -12.87
CA PRO A 21 -10.79 12.23 -13.92
C PRO A 21 -9.66 13.12 -13.40
N ALA A 22 -9.92 13.98 -12.42
CA ALA A 22 -8.91 14.87 -11.84
C ALA A 22 -7.81 14.08 -11.11
N GLN A 23 -8.19 13.04 -10.37
CA GLN A 23 -7.23 12.13 -9.72
C GLN A 23 -6.41 11.35 -10.75
N ALA A 24 -7.03 10.89 -11.84
CA ALA A 24 -6.35 10.19 -12.92
C ALA A 24 -5.36 11.09 -13.68
N ALA A 25 -5.69 12.37 -13.88
CA ALA A 25 -4.78 13.37 -14.45
C ALA A 25 -3.57 13.58 -13.52
N ARG A 26 -3.84 13.88 -12.24
CA ARG A 26 -2.79 14.10 -11.23
C ARG A 26 -1.85 12.91 -11.07
N LEU A 27 -2.38 11.69 -11.16
CA LEU A 27 -1.58 10.47 -11.10
C LEU A 27 -0.58 10.38 -12.27
N ARG A 28 -1.02 10.71 -13.49
CA ARG A 28 -0.14 10.73 -14.68
C ARG A 28 0.90 11.85 -14.60
N GLU A 29 0.49 13.04 -14.16
CA GLU A 29 1.40 14.16 -13.92
C GLU A 29 2.47 13.82 -12.89
N LEU A 30 2.08 13.19 -11.78
CA LEU A 30 3.02 12.75 -10.74
C LEU A 30 3.99 11.68 -11.26
N ALA A 31 3.51 10.70 -12.03
CA ALA A 31 4.38 9.68 -12.62
C ALA A 31 5.39 10.31 -13.60
N ALA A 32 4.95 11.26 -14.43
CA ALA A 32 5.81 12.00 -15.35
C ALA A 32 6.85 12.86 -14.61
N PHE A 33 6.42 13.59 -13.58
CA PHE A 33 7.29 14.38 -12.71
C PHE A 33 8.38 13.52 -12.06
N LEU A 34 7.98 12.35 -11.51
CA LEU A 34 8.90 11.39 -10.91
C LEU A 34 9.68 10.56 -11.94
N ARG A 35 9.40 10.72 -13.24
CA ARG A 35 9.99 9.96 -14.36
C ARG A 35 9.94 8.45 -14.11
N ILE A 36 8.77 7.95 -13.70
CA ILE A 36 8.51 6.52 -13.50
C ILE A 36 7.42 6.04 -14.46
N ARG A 37 7.53 4.79 -14.89
CA ARG A 37 6.43 4.11 -15.59
C ARG A 37 5.26 3.94 -14.62
N LEU A 38 4.04 4.08 -15.12
CA LEU A 38 2.81 3.90 -14.36
C LEU A 38 1.93 2.85 -15.05
N GLU A 39 1.54 1.82 -14.31
CA GLU A 39 0.57 0.82 -14.75
C GLU A 39 -0.73 0.92 -13.95
N ILE A 40 -1.85 0.81 -14.65
CA ILE A 40 -3.18 0.83 -14.05
C ILE A 40 -3.71 -0.60 -14.03
N ILE A 41 -3.91 -1.14 -12.83
CA ILE A 41 -4.33 -2.53 -12.63
C ILE A 41 -5.84 -2.57 -12.36
N PRO A 42 -6.65 -3.19 -13.25
CA PRO A 42 -8.09 -3.24 -13.08
C PRO A 42 -8.48 -4.20 -11.95
N LEU A 43 -8.88 -3.66 -10.80
CA LEU A 43 -9.24 -4.45 -9.61
C LEU A 43 -10.68 -4.18 -9.13
N ARG A 44 -11.49 -3.49 -9.93
CA ARG A 44 -12.88 -3.11 -9.60
C ARG A 44 -13.73 -4.31 -9.18
N GLU A 45 -13.67 -5.41 -9.93
CA GLU A 45 -14.48 -6.59 -9.65
C GLU A 45 -14.02 -7.34 -8.39
N ALA A 46 -12.71 -7.49 -8.20
CA ALA A 46 -12.14 -8.05 -6.98
C ALA A 46 -12.52 -7.20 -5.76
N PHE A 47 -12.40 -5.88 -5.86
CA PHE A 47 -12.78 -4.94 -4.81
C PHE A 47 -14.27 -5.02 -4.46
N ARG A 48 -15.15 -5.12 -5.46
CA ARG A 48 -16.58 -5.33 -5.24
C ARG A 48 -16.85 -6.60 -4.45
N LYS A 49 -16.36 -7.74 -4.94
CA LYS A 49 -16.60 -9.07 -4.34
C LYS A 49 -15.98 -9.23 -2.96
N GLN A 50 -14.75 -8.77 -2.77
CA GLN A 50 -13.98 -9.11 -1.58
C GLN A 50 -14.08 -8.04 -0.48
N VAL A 51 -14.38 -6.79 -0.84
CA VAL A 51 -14.43 -5.68 0.13
C VAL A 51 -15.84 -5.11 0.26
N LYS A 52 -16.50 -4.75 -0.84
CA LYS A 52 -17.85 -4.14 -0.77
C LYS A 52 -18.90 -5.13 -0.30
N GLU A 53 -18.92 -6.35 -0.84
CA GLU A 53 -19.90 -7.36 -0.44
C GLU A 53 -19.70 -7.81 1.01
N TYR A 54 -18.45 -7.96 1.47
CA TYR A 54 -18.12 -8.16 2.88
C TYR A 54 -18.69 -7.02 3.75
N LEU A 55 -18.40 -5.77 3.39
CA LEU A 55 -18.89 -4.59 4.12
C LEU A 55 -20.43 -4.59 4.24
N MET A 56 -21.13 -4.86 3.12
CA MET A 56 -22.59 -4.88 3.10
C MET A 56 -23.17 -6.05 3.89
N ALA A 57 -22.55 -7.23 3.84
CA ALA A 57 -22.98 -8.39 4.61
C ALA A 57 -22.87 -8.13 6.12
N GLU A 58 -21.74 -7.57 6.57
CA GLU A 58 -21.52 -7.26 7.99
C GLU A 58 -22.50 -6.20 8.51
N TYR A 59 -22.82 -5.19 7.70
CA TYR A 59 -23.83 -4.19 8.07
C TYR A 59 -25.24 -4.78 8.17
N ARG A 60 -25.61 -5.74 7.31
CA ARG A 60 -26.92 -6.42 7.41
C ARG A 60 -27.08 -7.16 8.75
N GLU A 61 -25.97 -7.61 9.31
CA GLU A 61 -25.91 -8.27 10.61
C GLU A 61 -25.69 -7.28 11.78
N ALA A 62 -25.89 -5.98 11.55
CA ALA A 62 -25.69 -4.91 12.54
C ALA A 62 -24.29 -4.87 13.17
N ARG A 63 -23.26 -5.34 12.46
CA ARG A 63 -21.86 -5.25 12.88
C ARG A 63 -21.20 -4.00 12.29
N THR A 64 -20.09 -3.60 12.91
CA THR A 64 -19.23 -2.50 12.43
C THR A 64 -17.96 -3.08 11.81
N PRO A 65 -17.96 -3.41 10.51
CA PRO A 65 -16.80 -3.99 9.84
C PRO A 65 -15.69 -2.99 9.60
N ASN A 66 -14.46 -3.51 9.51
CA ASN A 66 -13.31 -2.76 9.02
C ASN A 66 -12.97 -3.21 7.59
N PRO A 67 -13.37 -2.47 6.53
CA PRO A 67 -13.07 -2.84 5.16
C PRO A 67 -11.59 -2.63 4.79
N CYS A 68 -10.85 -1.78 5.52
CA CYS A 68 -9.45 -1.49 5.23
C CYS A 68 -8.54 -2.68 5.53
N VAL A 69 -8.76 -3.40 6.65
CA VAL A 69 -7.99 -4.62 6.96
C VAL A 69 -8.22 -5.72 5.91
N VAL A 70 -9.44 -5.80 5.36
CA VAL A 70 -9.77 -6.75 4.29
C VAL A 70 -9.14 -6.32 2.97
N CYS A 71 -9.27 -5.04 2.60
CA CYS A 71 -8.69 -4.49 1.38
C CYS A 71 -7.17 -4.62 1.33
N ASN A 72 -6.48 -4.36 2.45
CA ASN A 72 -5.03 -4.57 2.52
C ASN A 72 -4.68 -6.04 2.21
N ARG A 73 -5.28 -7.00 2.92
CA ARG A 73 -5.01 -8.42 2.70
C ARG A 73 -5.34 -8.88 1.28
N THR A 74 -6.50 -8.50 0.75
CA THR A 74 -7.09 -9.15 -0.43
C THR A 74 -6.90 -8.37 -1.73
N ILE A 75 -6.69 -7.06 -1.67
CA ILE A 75 -6.52 -6.22 -2.87
C ILE A 75 -5.08 -5.74 -2.97
N LYS A 76 -4.53 -5.11 -1.92
CA LYS A 76 -3.20 -4.50 -2.00
C LYS A 76 -2.07 -5.53 -1.96
N PHE A 77 -2.10 -6.43 -0.99
CA PHE A 77 -1.01 -7.37 -0.72
C PHE A 77 -1.29 -8.79 -1.24
N ASP A 78 -2.41 -9.00 -1.91
CA ASP A 78 -2.70 -10.17 -2.74
C ASP A 78 -2.66 -9.73 -4.22
N ARG A 79 -3.76 -9.19 -4.75
CA ARG A 79 -3.88 -8.92 -6.20
C ARG A 79 -2.86 -7.94 -6.77
N LEU A 80 -2.68 -6.78 -6.13
CA LEU A 80 -1.77 -5.76 -6.63
C LEU A 80 -0.30 -6.17 -6.43
N PHE A 81 0.01 -6.88 -5.34
CA PHE A 81 1.32 -7.50 -5.11
C PHE A 81 1.64 -8.54 -6.19
N HIS A 82 0.73 -9.47 -6.48
CA HIS A 82 0.93 -10.48 -7.53
C HIS A 82 1.09 -9.84 -8.91
N ALA A 83 0.29 -8.83 -9.25
CA ALA A 83 0.48 -8.08 -10.49
C ALA A 83 1.87 -7.44 -10.58
N ALA A 84 2.39 -6.90 -9.48
CA ALA A 84 3.77 -6.37 -9.44
C ALA A 84 4.81 -7.48 -9.68
N ARG A 85 4.62 -8.65 -9.07
CA ARG A 85 5.51 -9.81 -9.24
C ARG A 85 5.52 -10.33 -10.68
N GLU A 86 4.36 -10.40 -11.33
CA GLU A 86 4.23 -10.79 -12.75
C GLU A 86 4.96 -9.80 -13.68
N MET A 87 5.08 -8.53 -13.28
CA MET A 87 5.86 -7.51 -13.98
C MET A 87 7.35 -7.53 -13.63
N GLY A 88 7.82 -8.51 -12.83
CA GLY A 88 9.21 -8.70 -12.45
C GLY A 88 9.67 -7.93 -11.21
N ALA A 89 8.76 -7.32 -10.44
CA ALA A 89 9.14 -6.59 -9.24
C ALA A 89 9.64 -7.53 -8.12
N GLU A 90 10.82 -7.26 -7.58
CA GLU A 90 11.36 -8.01 -6.44
C GLU A 90 10.74 -7.58 -5.10
N HIS A 91 10.41 -6.29 -5.01
CA HIS A 91 9.90 -5.64 -3.81
C HIS A 91 8.61 -4.88 -4.12
N PHE A 92 7.78 -4.69 -3.10
CA PHE A 92 6.50 -4.00 -3.20
C PHE A 92 6.41 -2.85 -2.18
N GLY A 93 6.55 -1.63 -2.68
CA GLY A 93 6.53 -0.41 -1.89
C GLY A 93 5.12 0.14 -1.69
N THR A 94 4.75 0.51 -0.46
CA THR A 94 3.52 1.27 -0.22
C THR A 94 3.76 2.45 0.72
N GLY A 95 2.89 3.46 0.64
CA GLY A 95 2.94 4.63 1.53
C GLY A 95 2.37 4.40 2.93
N HIS A 96 2.41 3.17 3.45
CA HIS A 96 1.96 2.90 4.82
C HIS A 96 3.01 3.38 5.83
N TYR A 97 2.56 4.01 6.91
CA TYR A 97 3.36 4.33 8.08
C TYR A 97 3.42 3.10 9.00
N ALA A 98 4.22 2.13 8.59
CA ALA A 98 4.51 0.89 9.31
C ALA A 98 5.95 0.48 8.99
N ARG A 99 6.51 -0.49 9.71
CA ARG A 99 7.87 -0.98 9.47
C ARG A 99 7.88 -2.48 9.30
N ILE A 100 8.83 -2.99 8.52
CA ILE A 100 9.16 -4.42 8.49
C ILE A 100 10.37 -4.58 9.40
N LEU A 101 10.22 -5.39 10.45
CA LEU A 101 11.27 -5.62 11.46
C LEU A 101 11.64 -7.11 11.48
N PRO A 102 12.85 -7.47 11.96
CA PRO A 102 13.17 -8.86 12.27
C PRO A 102 12.16 -9.45 13.25
N CYS A 103 11.76 -10.70 13.02
CA CYS A 103 10.89 -11.43 13.92
C CYS A 103 11.59 -11.63 15.29
N PRO A 104 11.03 -11.13 16.42
CA PRO A 104 11.72 -11.23 17.70
C PRO A 104 11.64 -12.63 18.33
N TRP A 105 10.84 -13.54 17.77
CA TRP A 105 10.67 -14.93 18.22
C TRP A 105 11.28 -15.96 17.27
N GLY A 106 12.03 -15.57 16.24
CA GLY A 106 12.70 -16.52 15.35
C GLY A 106 13.09 -15.96 13.99
N ARG A 107 13.00 -16.81 12.96
CA ARG A 107 13.32 -16.43 11.58
C ARG A 107 12.14 -15.69 10.93
N GLY A 108 12.47 -14.78 10.02
CA GLY A 108 11.50 -14.04 9.21
C GLY A 108 11.31 -12.60 9.67
N SER A 109 10.22 -12.00 9.20
CA SER A 109 9.91 -10.60 9.42
C SER A 109 8.56 -10.43 10.14
N THR A 110 8.41 -9.32 10.84
CA THR A 110 7.17 -8.90 11.50
C THR A 110 6.82 -7.46 11.13
N ILE A 111 5.57 -7.08 11.36
CA ILE A 111 5.09 -5.71 11.16
C ILE A 111 5.30 -4.94 12.46
N GLY A 112 6.12 -3.89 12.39
CA GLY A 112 6.32 -2.92 13.45
C GLY A 112 5.47 -1.66 13.25
N ARG A 113 5.24 -0.94 14.35
CA ARG A 113 4.63 0.39 14.32
C ARG A 113 5.52 1.37 13.56
N GLY A 114 4.91 2.28 12.79
CA GLY A 114 5.60 3.45 12.25
C GLY A 114 6.11 4.36 13.38
N VAL A 115 7.16 5.14 13.13
CA VAL A 115 7.75 6.04 14.14
C VAL A 115 6.86 7.22 14.49
N ASP A 116 5.88 7.54 13.64
CA ASP A 116 4.84 8.56 13.90
C ASP A 116 3.61 7.91 14.52
N PRO A 117 3.37 8.05 15.83
CA PRO A 117 2.25 7.40 16.49
C PRO A 117 0.89 7.91 15.98
N ALA A 118 0.83 9.17 15.51
CA ALA A 118 -0.40 9.78 15.00
C ALA A 118 -0.75 9.32 13.58
N LYS A 119 0.20 8.65 12.89
CA LYS A 119 -0.01 8.08 11.57
C LYS A 119 0.24 6.59 11.47
N ASP A 120 0.62 5.92 12.56
CA ASP A 120 0.84 4.47 12.55
C ASP A 120 -0.34 3.73 11.90
N GLN A 121 0.02 2.88 10.94
CA GLN A 121 -0.92 2.09 10.16
C GLN A 121 -0.70 0.58 10.35
N SER A 122 0.16 0.17 11.29
CA SER A 122 0.45 -1.23 11.58
C SER A 122 -0.82 -2.04 11.88
N TYR A 123 -1.80 -1.44 12.57
CA TYR A 123 -3.10 -2.05 12.85
C TYR A 123 -3.81 -2.53 11.57
N PHE A 124 -3.77 -1.77 10.48
CA PHE A 124 -4.48 -2.14 9.24
C PHE A 124 -3.81 -3.27 8.45
N LEU A 125 -2.61 -3.70 8.88
CA LEU A 125 -1.79 -4.70 8.20
C LEU A 125 -1.73 -6.02 8.99
N HIS A 126 -2.46 -6.15 10.09
CA HIS A 126 -2.38 -7.33 10.96
C HIS A 126 -2.83 -8.66 10.33
N ARG A 127 -3.49 -8.61 9.15
CA ARG A 127 -3.97 -9.79 8.41
C ARG A 127 -3.13 -10.14 7.17
N LEU A 128 -1.98 -9.48 6.99
CA LEU A 128 -1.10 -9.81 5.88
C LEU A 128 -0.55 -11.22 6.03
N ASP A 129 -0.34 -11.87 4.90
CA ASP A 129 0.35 -13.16 4.87
C ASP A 129 1.82 -12.95 5.27
N PRO A 130 2.36 -13.70 6.25
CA PRO A 130 3.78 -13.64 6.60
C PRO A 130 4.71 -13.82 5.40
N GLU A 131 4.31 -14.57 4.37
CA GLU A 131 5.11 -14.84 3.18
C GLU A 131 5.39 -13.59 2.34
N VAL A 132 4.51 -12.59 2.36
CA VAL A 132 4.74 -11.35 1.59
C VAL A 132 5.69 -10.40 2.30
N LEU A 133 5.82 -10.48 3.64
CA LEU A 133 6.55 -9.50 4.46
C LEU A 133 8.00 -9.26 4.03
N PRO A 134 8.80 -10.28 3.65
CA PRO A 134 10.18 -10.06 3.18
C PRO A 134 10.27 -9.21 1.90
N HIS A 135 9.19 -9.13 1.13
CA HIS A 135 9.15 -8.37 -0.12
C HIS A 135 8.60 -6.95 0.06
N LEU A 136 8.12 -6.58 1.25
CA LEU A 136 7.46 -5.29 1.45
C LEU A 136 8.45 -4.19 1.80
N LEU A 137 8.23 -3.01 1.21
CA LEU A 137 8.92 -1.79 1.58
C LEU A 137 7.91 -0.76 2.08
N PHE A 138 8.16 -0.18 3.25
CA PHE A 138 7.36 0.91 3.82
C PHE A 138 8.24 2.16 4.03
N PRO A 139 8.51 2.95 2.97
CA PRO A 139 9.48 4.05 3.04
C PRO A 139 9.10 5.15 4.05
N LEU A 140 7.82 5.24 4.41
CA LEU A 140 7.32 6.22 5.37
C LEU A 140 7.39 5.73 6.83
N GLY A 141 7.78 4.47 7.06
CA GLY A 141 7.79 3.82 8.37
C GLY A 141 8.71 4.50 9.38
N ASP A 142 9.82 5.06 8.93
CA ASP A 142 10.84 5.74 9.75
C ASP A 142 10.77 7.28 9.62
N ARG A 143 9.62 7.82 9.21
CA ARG A 143 9.41 9.27 9.08
C ARG A 143 8.09 9.70 9.71
N THR A 144 8.07 10.91 10.22
CA THR A 144 6.84 11.62 10.61
C THR A 144 6.13 12.22 9.41
N LYS A 145 4.83 12.47 9.55
CA LYS A 145 4.07 13.15 8.49
C LYS A 145 4.57 14.55 8.21
N ALA A 146 5.10 15.23 9.22
CA ALA A 146 5.69 16.55 9.07
C ALA A 146 6.93 16.47 8.17
N GLU A 147 7.86 15.56 8.46
CA GLU A 147 9.06 15.35 7.64
C GLU A 147 8.72 14.96 6.20
N VAL A 148 7.75 14.07 5.99
CA VAL A 148 7.30 13.67 4.64
C VAL A 148 6.71 14.85 3.87
N LYS A 149 5.99 15.76 4.54
CA LYS A 149 5.46 16.98 3.92
C LYS A 149 6.57 17.96 3.55
N THR A 150 7.57 18.12 4.42
CA THR A 150 8.75 18.96 4.13
C THR A 150 9.49 18.43 2.92
N LEU A 151 9.82 17.13 2.90
CA LEU A 151 10.50 16.49 1.78
C LEU A 151 9.71 16.63 0.47
N ALA A 152 8.38 16.47 0.51
CA ALA A 152 7.55 16.65 -0.68
C ALA A 152 7.65 18.09 -1.21
N ARG A 153 7.61 19.11 -0.34
CA ARG A 153 7.73 20.51 -0.76
C ARG A 153 9.11 20.86 -1.33
N GLU A 154 10.16 20.26 -0.80
CA GLU A 154 11.53 20.45 -1.29
C GLU A 154 11.74 19.87 -2.68
N LEU A 155 11.00 18.82 -3.03
CA LEU A 155 11.06 18.19 -4.35
C LEU A 155 10.23 18.94 -5.40
N GLY A 156 9.14 19.60 -5.01
CA GLY A 156 8.23 20.35 -5.89
C GLY A 156 6.83 19.74 -5.95
#